data_AF-A0A4Y2BHS7-F1
#
_entry.id   AF-A0A4Y2BHS7-F1
#
_cell.length_a   1.000
_cell.length_b   1.000
_cell.length_c   1.000
_cell.angle_alpha   90.00
_cell.angle_beta   90.00
_cell.angle_gamma   90.00
#
_symmetry.space_group_name_H-M   'P 1'
#
loop_
_entity.id
_entity.type
_entity.pdbx_description
1 polymer ?
#
loop_
_entity_poly.entity_id
_entity_poly.type
_entity_poly.pdbx_seq_one_letter_code
_entity_poly.pdbx_strand_id
1 'polypeptide(L)'
;MATYNNQEKADMHFMYGLANENDLEAERLYRQRFPRRHVTDQKLFERLHRCLSETGSFVTSMHDAGRSRSVRTPQVVEDILQGVRDRPDISTREVSRAVNVPYSIVWRVLRDERLHPYHVQKVQALIPADYAPLVEFAHWFLQQLTAQPDFSAHALFTDESTFTREGNSNTHNLHVFF
;
A
#
# COMPACT_ATOMS: atom_id res chain seq x y z
N MET A 1 -22.54 -12.95 13.48
CA MET A 1 -23.83 -12.62 12.83
C MET A 1 -23.98 -13.53 11.62
N ALA A 2 -25.16 -14.10 11.38
CA ALA A 2 -25.38 -14.94 10.21
C ALA A 2 -25.15 -14.12 8.93
N THR A 3 -24.27 -14.59 8.05
CA THR A 3 -23.93 -13.90 6.80
C THR A 3 -24.91 -14.35 5.71
N TYR A 4 -25.97 -13.58 5.51
CA TYR A 4 -26.91 -13.79 4.40
C TYR A 4 -26.30 -13.31 3.08
N ASN A 5 -26.45 -14.10 2.02
CA ASN A 5 -26.03 -13.67 0.68
C ASN A 5 -27.03 -12.65 0.08
N ASN A 6 -26.66 -11.99 -1.02
CA ASN A 6 -27.52 -10.95 -1.62
C ASN A 6 -28.85 -11.49 -2.14
N GLN A 7 -28.89 -12.75 -2.60
CA GLN A 7 -30.14 -13.39 -3.04
C GLN A 7 -31.09 -13.58 -1.86
N GLU A 8 -30.58 -14.06 -0.72
CA GLU A 8 -31.35 -14.25 0.50
C GLU A 8 -31.91 -12.92 1.01
N LYS A 9 -31.12 -11.84 0.94
CA LYS A 9 -31.56 -10.48 1.31
C LYS A 9 -32.64 -9.94 0.37
N ALA A 10 -32.51 -10.16 -0.94
CA ALA A 10 -33.52 -9.78 -1.92
C ALA A 10 -34.83 -10.54 -1.72
N ASP A 11 -34.75 -11.85 -1.49
CA ASP A 11 -35.90 -12.69 -1.18
C ASP A 11 -36.58 -12.23 0.12
N MET A 12 -35.81 -11.88 1.15
CA MET A 12 -36.35 -11.33 2.41
C MET A 12 -37.10 -10.01 2.16
N HIS A 13 -36.49 -9.06 1.46
CA HIS A 13 -37.13 -7.80 1.11
C HIS A 13 -38.44 -7.99 0.32
N PHE A 14 -38.43 -8.93 -0.64
CA PHE A 14 -39.62 -9.26 -1.43
C PHE A 14 -40.75 -9.82 -0.55
N MET A 15 -40.44 -10.72 0.39
CA MET A 15 -41.44 -11.26 1.32
C MET A 15 -41.96 -10.21 2.30
N TYR A 16 -41.14 -9.23 2.68
CA TYR A 16 -41.57 -8.07 3.47
C TYR A 16 -42.58 -7.20 2.71
N GLY A 17 -42.35 -6.95 1.42
CA GLY A 17 -43.31 -6.27 0.56
C GLY A 17 -44.62 -7.05 0.41
N LEU A 18 -44.55 -8.38 0.22
CA LEU A 18 -45.75 -9.23 0.13
C LEU A 18 -46.56 -9.29 1.44
N ALA A 19 -45.89 -9.11 2.58
CA ALA A 19 -46.52 -9.08 3.89
C ALA A 19 -47.12 -7.71 4.25
N ASN A 20 -47.18 -6.76 3.30
CA ASN A 20 -47.61 -5.38 3.55
C ASN A 20 -46.84 -4.74 4.73
N GLU A 21 -45.51 -4.88 4.72
CA GLU A 21 -44.62 -4.28 5.72
C GLU A 21 -44.79 -4.84 7.14
N ASN A 22 -45.32 -6.07 7.27
CA ASN A 22 -45.42 -6.78 8.54
C ASN A 22 -44.29 -7.80 8.71
N ASP A 23 -43.36 -7.55 9.63
CA ASP A 23 -42.21 -8.42 9.90
C ASP A 23 -42.59 -9.87 10.26
N LEU A 24 -43.65 -10.07 11.04
CA LEU A 24 -44.06 -11.39 11.51
C LEU A 24 -44.65 -12.24 10.37
N GLU A 25 -45.50 -11.62 9.55
CA GLU A 25 -46.04 -12.28 8.37
C GLU A 25 -44.95 -12.50 7.30
N ALA A 26 -44.02 -11.55 7.14
CA ALA A 26 -42.88 -11.69 6.25
C ALA A 26 -42.01 -12.89 6.63
N GLU A 27 -41.72 -13.05 7.92
CA GLU A 27 -40.95 -14.19 8.42
C GLU A 27 -41.71 -15.51 8.21
N ARG A 28 -43.01 -15.54 8.49
CA ARG A 28 -43.85 -16.73 8.29
C ARG A 28 -43.86 -17.16 6.83
N LEU A 29 -44.09 -16.21 5.92
CA LEU A 29 -44.07 -16.45 4.47
C LEU A 29 -42.67 -16.91 4.02
N TYR A 30 -41.61 -16.28 4.52
CA TYR A 30 -40.23 -16.62 4.18
C TYR A 30 -39.87 -18.05 4.60
N ARG A 31 -40.21 -18.44 5.84
CA ARG A 31 -40.01 -19.81 6.33
C ARG A 31 -40.81 -20.84 5.54
N GLN A 32 -42.06 -20.50 5.15
CA GLN A 32 -42.90 -21.38 4.34
C GLN A 32 -42.31 -21.59 2.93
N ARG A 33 -41.79 -20.52 2.32
CA ARG A 33 -41.23 -20.56 0.96
C ARG A 33 -39.82 -21.14 0.90
N PHE A 34 -39.02 -20.96 1.95
CA PHE A 34 -37.64 -21.42 2.04
C PHE A 34 -37.36 -22.22 3.33
N PRO A 35 -37.84 -23.47 3.44
CA PRO A 35 -37.75 -24.24 4.69
C PRO A 35 -36.32 -24.55 5.19
N ARG A 36 -35.31 -24.42 4.32
CA ARG A 36 -33.89 -24.67 4.64
C ARG A 36 -33.12 -23.41 5.04
N ARG A 37 -33.74 -22.22 4.98
CA ARG A 37 -33.10 -20.95 5.32
C ARG A 37 -33.59 -20.48 6.68
N HIS A 38 -32.65 -20.22 7.59
CA HIS A 38 -32.96 -19.76 8.93
C HIS A 38 -32.88 -18.24 9.01
N VAL A 39 -33.89 -17.61 9.60
CA VAL A 39 -33.85 -16.18 9.94
C VAL A 39 -33.55 -16.05 11.42
N THR A 40 -32.48 -15.31 11.75
CA THR A 40 -32.04 -15.12 13.14
C THR A 40 -32.68 -13.91 13.82
N ASP A 41 -33.23 -12.97 13.06
CA ASP A 41 -33.71 -11.68 13.55
C ASP A 41 -34.87 -11.16 12.69
N GLN A 42 -36.03 -10.92 13.31
CA GLN A 42 -37.25 -10.45 12.64
C GLN A 42 -37.10 -9.03 12.10
N LYS A 43 -36.34 -8.16 12.78
CA LYS A 43 -36.13 -6.78 12.32
C LYS A 43 -35.20 -6.68 11.12
N LEU A 44 -34.68 -7.81 10.63
CA LEU A 44 -33.84 -7.83 9.44
C LEU A 44 -34.64 -7.45 8.18
N PHE A 45 -35.90 -7.85 8.10
CA PHE A 45 -36.79 -7.56 6.96
C PHE A 45 -37.01 -6.05 6.80
N GLU A 46 -37.50 -5.38 7.85
CA GLU A 46 -37.61 -3.92 7.92
C GLU A 46 -36.28 -3.22 7.59
N ARG A 47 -35.16 -3.66 8.18
CA ARG A 47 -33.84 -3.04 7.96
C ARG A 47 -33.39 -3.15 6.51
N LEU A 48 -33.58 -4.29 5.86
CA LEU A 48 -33.20 -4.47 4.46
C LEU A 48 -34.05 -3.60 3.55
N HIS A 49 -35.36 -3.49 3.82
CA HIS A 49 -36.23 -2.56 3.10
C HIS A 49 -35.77 -1.10 3.28
N ARG A 50 -35.54 -0.66 4.52
CA ARG A 50 -35.05 0.69 4.81
C ARG A 50 -33.72 0.99 4.11
N CYS A 51 -32.75 0.08 4.15
CA CYS A 51 -31.46 0.27 3.48
C CYS A 51 -31.61 0.43 1.96
N LEU A 52 -32.52 -0.31 1.32
CA LEU A 52 -32.81 -0.13 -0.10
C LEU A 52 -33.52 1.20 -0.37
N SER A 53 -34.50 1.58 0.45
CA SER A 53 -35.26 2.81 0.26
C SER A 53 -34.44 4.08 0.50
N GLU A 54 -33.52 4.06 1.49
CA GLU A 54 -32.71 5.23 1.86
C GLU A 54 -31.36 5.28 1.12
N THR A 55 -30.69 4.14 0.95
CA THR A 55 -29.29 4.07 0.45
C THR A 55 -29.20 3.34 -0.90
N GLY A 56 -30.24 2.63 -1.35
CA GLY A 56 -30.22 1.86 -2.59
C GLY A 56 -29.34 0.60 -2.55
N SER A 57 -28.86 0.18 -1.38
CA SER A 57 -27.92 -0.94 -1.24
C SER A 57 -28.17 -1.75 0.03
N PHE A 58 -27.95 -3.07 -0.04
CA PHE A 58 -27.97 -3.97 1.12
C PHE A 58 -26.71 -3.88 2.00
N VAL A 59 -25.75 -3.04 1.63
CA VAL A 59 -24.53 -2.77 2.39
C VAL A 59 -24.81 -1.59 3.30
N THR A 60 -24.72 -1.79 4.62
CA THR A 60 -24.65 -0.68 5.56
C THR A 60 -23.46 0.20 5.18
N SER A 61 -23.70 1.48 4.92
CA SER A 61 -22.69 2.47 4.56
C SER A 61 -21.42 2.27 5.37
N MET A 62 -20.31 1.91 4.71
CA MET A 62 -19.00 1.73 5.37
C MET A 62 -18.49 3.04 5.99
N HIS A 63 -19.17 4.17 5.77
CA HIS A 63 -18.86 5.44 6.41
C HIS A 63 -18.99 5.38 7.95
N ASP A 64 -19.81 4.47 8.50
CA ASP A 64 -20.06 4.39 9.95
C ASP A 64 -19.31 3.24 10.66
N ALA A 65 -18.63 2.37 9.91
CA ALA A 65 -17.99 1.16 10.47
C ALA A 65 -16.50 1.37 10.86
N GLY A 66 -15.99 2.59 10.73
CA GLY A 66 -14.58 2.90 11.02
C GLY A 66 -14.43 4.09 11.97
N ARG A 67 -13.43 4.00 12.87
CA ARG A 67 -12.97 5.14 13.67
C ARG A 67 -12.70 6.32 12.75
N SER A 68 -13.40 7.43 12.96
CA SER A 68 -13.22 8.67 12.20
C SER A 68 -11.73 9.03 12.15
N ARG A 69 -11.22 9.35 10.95
CA ARG A 69 -9.81 9.70 10.68
C ARG A 69 -9.45 11.08 11.25
N SER A 70 -9.83 11.39 12.50
CA SER A 70 -9.79 12.73 13.08
C SER A 70 -8.39 13.28 13.39
N VAL A 71 -7.32 12.57 13.01
CA VAL A 71 -5.93 12.99 13.24
C VAL A 71 -5.30 13.63 11.98
N ARG A 72 -5.98 13.60 10.83
CA ARG A 72 -5.51 14.26 9.61
C ARG A 72 -6.15 15.63 9.46
N THR A 73 -5.64 16.62 10.18
CA THR A 73 -5.81 17.99 9.69
C THR A 73 -5.07 18.08 8.35
N PRO A 74 -5.68 18.63 7.28
CA PRO A 74 -5.02 18.80 5.98
C PRO A 74 -3.67 19.50 6.11
N GLN A 75 -3.55 20.43 7.06
CA GLN A 75 -2.32 21.12 7.39
C GLN A 75 -1.18 20.17 7.77
N VAL A 76 -1.43 19.22 8.68
CA VAL A 76 -0.37 18.30 9.14
C VAL A 76 0.08 17.37 8.02
N VAL A 77 -0.84 16.98 7.13
CA VAL A 77 -0.48 16.20 5.93
C VAL A 77 0.44 17.03 5.03
N GLU A 78 0.07 18.29 4.77
CA GLU A 78 0.89 19.18 3.95
C GLU A 78 2.26 19.45 4.58
N ASP A 79 2.34 19.68 5.89
CA ASP A 79 3.60 19.91 6.59
C ASP A 79 4.55 18.70 6.49
N ILE A 80 4.00 17.48 6.58
CA ILE A 80 4.77 16.23 6.38
C ILE A 80 5.28 16.14 4.94
N LEU A 81 4.42 16.39 3.96
CA LEU A 81 4.77 16.27 2.55
C LEU A 81 5.77 17.34 2.13
N GLN A 82 5.61 18.57 2.61
CA GLN A 82 6.55 19.66 2.36
C GLN A 82 7.93 19.34 2.95
N GLY A 83 7.99 18.83 4.19
CA GLY A 83 9.25 18.42 4.80
C GLY A 83 10.00 17.34 4.01
N VAL A 84 9.28 16.39 3.41
CA VAL A 84 9.87 15.37 2.53
C VAL A 84 10.21 15.92 1.15
N ARG A 85 9.45 16.87 0.60
CA ARG A 85 9.80 17.53 -0.68
C ARG A 85 11.07 18.37 -0.55
N ASP A 86 11.23 19.10 0.55
CA ASP A 86 12.39 19.96 0.79
C ASP A 86 13.65 19.14 1.07
N ARG A 87 13.49 18.01 1.77
CA ARG A 87 14.57 17.09 2.11
C ARG A 87 14.11 15.64 1.94
N PRO A 88 14.23 15.06 0.74
CA PRO A 88 13.74 13.71 0.50
C PRO A 88 14.59 12.63 1.19
N ASP A 89 15.77 12.98 1.72
CA ASP A 89 16.63 12.12 2.53
C ASP A 89 16.29 12.12 4.04
N ILE A 90 15.29 12.91 4.45
CA ILE A 90 14.94 13.12 5.86
C ILE A 90 14.39 11.84 6.50
N SER A 91 14.79 11.54 7.73
CA SER A 91 14.20 10.38 8.41
C SER A 91 12.75 10.65 8.85
N THR A 92 11.90 9.63 8.78
CA THR A 92 10.51 9.73 9.30
C THR A 92 10.42 10.14 10.78
N ARG A 93 11.47 9.86 11.57
CA ARG A 93 11.58 10.30 12.97
C ARG A 93 11.86 11.79 13.09
N GLU A 94 12.66 12.35 12.20
CA GLU A 94 12.91 13.79 12.15
C GLU A 94 11.66 14.55 11.73
N VAL A 95 10.96 14.09 10.69
CA VAL A 95 9.66 14.66 10.26
C VAL A 95 8.65 14.62 11.41
N SER A 96 8.57 13.48 12.10
CA SER A 96 7.72 13.30 13.29
C SER A 96 8.00 14.33 14.38
N ARG A 97 9.27 14.65 14.65
CA ARG A 97 9.67 15.68 15.63
C ARG A 97 9.39 17.09 15.13
N ALA A 98 9.60 17.37 13.85
CA ALA A 98 9.38 18.68 13.26
C ALA A 98 7.89 19.06 13.24
N VAL A 99 7.03 18.12 12.85
CA VAL A 99 5.57 18.31 12.76
C VAL A 99 4.84 17.98 14.08
N ASN A 100 5.58 17.48 15.09
CA ASN A 100 5.05 17.07 16.40
C ASN A 100 3.89 16.05 16.30
N VAL A 101 4.10 14.99 15.51
CA VAL A 101 3.14 13.88 15.36
C VAL A 101 3.81 12.53 15.59
N PRO A 102 3.06 11.48 15.97
CA PRO A 102 3.62 10.13 16.04
C PRO A 102 4.18 9.67 14.69
N TYR A 103 5.34 9.00 14.71
CA TYR A 103 6.00 8.48 13.50
C TYR A 103 5.08 7.58 12.64
N SER A 104 4.12 6.88 13.26
CA SER A 104 3.16 6.02 12.57
C SER A 104 2.19 6.79 11.68
N ILE A 105 1.93 8.07 11.98
CA ILE A 105 1.14 8.97 11.14
C ILE A 105 1.95 9.38 9.91
N VAL A 106 3.22 9.76 10.09
CA VAL A 106 4.14 10.10 8.99
C VAL A 106 4.21 8.95 7.99
N TRP A 107 4.48 7.72 8.46
CA TRP A 107 4.53 6.56 7.57
C TRP A 107 3.23 6.28 6.83
N ARG A 108 2.09 6.53 7.47
CA ARG A 108 0.79 6.33 6.83
C ARG A 108 0.53 7.40 5.78
N VAL A 109 0.91 8.65 6.03
CA VAL A 109 0.80 9.75 5.04
C VAL A 109 1.69 9.46 3.84
N LEU A 110 2.96 9.15 4.05
CA LEU A 110 3.88 8.82 2.96
C LEU A 110 3.38 7.64 2.11
N ARG A 111 2.86 6.59 2.76
CA ARG A 111 2.28 5.44 2.06
C ARG A 111 1.04 5.81 1.24
N ASP A 112 0.14 6.62 1.78
CA ASP A 112 -1.08 7.05 1.08
C ASP A 112 -0.73 7.89 -0.16
N GLU A 113 0.32 8.71 -0.07
CA GLU A 113 0.88 9.51 -1.17
C GLU A 113 1.89 8.74 -2.05
N ARG A 114 2.05 7.43 -1.82
CA ARG A 114 2.96 6.53 -2.58
C ARG A 114 4.44 6.91 -2.55
N LEU A 115 4.87 7.64 -1.53
CA LEU A 115 6.26 7.97 -1.27
C LEU A 115 6.94 6.83 -0.52
N HIS A 116 7.95 6.22 -1.14
CA HIS A 116 8.69 5.08 -0.60
C HIS A 116 10.17 5.45 -0.41
N PRO A 117 10.80 5.00 0.69
CA PRO A 117 12.22 5.21 0.87
C PRO A 117 13.00 4.23 -0.01
N TYR A 118 13.87 4.76 -0.85
CA TYR A 118 14.81 4.01 -1.67
C TYR A 118 16.21 4.14 -1.09
N HIS A 119 16.90 3.01 -0.90
CA HIS A 119 18.28 3.04 -0.46
C HIS A 119 19.21 3.55 -1.55
N VAL A 120 20.07 4.50 -1.18
CA VAL A 120 21.06 5.05 -2.11
C VAL A 120 22.19 4.04 -2.27
N GLN A 121 22.35 3.52 -3.48
CA GLN A 121 23.49 2.70 -3.84
C GLN A 121 24.66 3.61 -4.23
N LYS A 122 25.76 3.52 -3.48
CA LYS A 122 27.02 4.15 -3.89
C LYS A 122 27.58 3.38 -5.08
N VAL A 123 27.69 4.06 -6.22
CA VAL A 123 28.38 3.56 -7.42
C VAL A 123 29.65 4.38 -7.65
N GLN A 124 30.55 3.86 -8.49
CA GLN A 124 31.74 4.61 -8.89
C GLN A 124 31.33 5.94 -9.54
N ALA A 125 31.97 7.03 -9.12
CA ALA A 125 31.74 8.35 -9.71
C ALA A 125 32.50 8.44 -11.04
N LEU A 126 31.84 8.05 -12.14
CA LEU A 126 32.38 8.17 -13.48
C LEU A 126 32.30 9.60 -13.99
N ILE A 127 33.40 10.13 -14.52
CA ILE A 127 33.43 11.45 -15.17
C ILE A 127 33.21 11.30 -16.69
N PRO A 128 32.78 12.36 -17.40
CA PRO A 128 32.55 12.32 -18.85
C PRO A 128 33.69 11.72 -19.69
N ALA A 129 34.94 11.89 -19.24
CA ALA A 129 36.12 11.35 -19.90
C ALA A 129 36.26 9.82 -19.78
N ASP A 130 35.64 9.19 -18.78
CA ASP A 130 35.78 7.75 -18.52
C ASP A 130 34.89 6.91 -19.43
N TYR A 131 33.76 7.44 -19.89
CA TYR A 131 32.73 6.64 -20.57
C TYR A 131 33.24 6.03 -21.88
N ALA A 132 33.92 6.80 -22.73
CA ALA A 132 34.41 6.29 -24.01
C ALA A 132 35.49 5.20 -23.84
N PRO A 133 36.55 5.40 -23.04
CA PRO A 133 37.55 4.35 -22.78
C PRO A 133 36.95 3.07 -22.19
N LEU A 134 35.98 3.18 -21.27
CA LEU A 134 35.32 2.01 -20.67
C LEU A 134 34.55 1.19 -21.70
N VAL A 135 33.83 1.86 -22.61
CA VAL A 135 33.09 1.22 -23.69
C VAL A 135 34.05 0.57 -24.69
N GLU A 136 35.10 1.29 -25.10
CA GLU A 136 36.13 0.75 -26.01
C GLU A 136 36.80 -0.49 -25.43
N PHE A 137 37.18 -0.46 -24.15
CA PHE A 137 37.73 -1.61 -23.45
C PHE A 137 36.75 -2.79 -23.43
N ALA A 138 35.48 -2.56 -23.11
CA ALA A 138 34.47 -3.62 -23.09
C ALA A 138 34.29 -4.27 -24.47
N HIS A 139 34.23 -3.46 -25.55
CA HIS A 139 34.17 -3.97 -26.92
C HIS A 139 35.41 -4.78 -27.29
N TRP A 140 36.60 -4.27 -26.96
CA TRP A 140 37.85 -4.97 -27.20
C TRP A 140 37.89 -6.31 -26.45
N PHE A 141 37.49 -6.34 -25.18
CA PHE A 141 37.48 -7.56 -24.37
C PHE A 141 36.52 -8.61 -24.94
N LEU A 142 35.35 -8.20 -25.42
CA LEU A 142 34.39 -9.09 -26.09
C LEU A 142 34.95 -9.67 -27.40
N GLN A 143 35.71 -8.89 -28.16
CA GLN A 143 36.39 -9.39 -29.36
C GLN A 143 37.44 -10.44 -29.02
N GLN A 144 38.23 -10.23 -27.94
CA GLN A 144 39.20 -11.24 -27.49
C GLN A 144 38.51 -12.55 -27.09
N LEU A 145 37.39 -12.48 -26.36
CA LEU A 145 36.60 -13.67 -26.01
C LEU A 145 36.03 -14.40 -27.24
N THR A 146 35.75 -13.69 -28.33
CA THR A 146 35.25 -14.30 -29.56
C THR A 146 36.37 -15.00 -30.34
N ALA A 147 37.57 -14.41 -30.34
CA ALA A 147 38.74 -15.01 -30.99
C ALA A 147 39.31 -16.20 -30.20
N GLN A 148 39.27 -16.13 -28.88
CA GLN A 148 39.75 -17.16 -27.95
C GLN A 148 38.76 -17.28 -26.78
N PRO A 149 37.88 -18.29 -26.76
CA PRO A 149 36.85 -18.47 -25.72
C PRO A 149 37.42 -18.52 -24.28
N ASP A 150 38.65 -19.00 -24.16
CA ASP A 150 39.42 -19.21 -22.94
C ASP A 150 40.35 -18.03 -22.58
N PHE A 151 40.27 -16.91 -23.30
CA PHE A 151 41.07 -15.71 -23.05
C PHE A 151 40.99 -15.21 -21.60
N SER A 152 39.79 -15.19 -21.01
CA SER A 152 39.59 -14.73 -19.63
C SER A 152 40.34 -15.56 -18.59
N ALA A 153 40.58 -16.84 -18.84
CA ALA A 153 41.30 -17.72 -17.92
C ALA A 153 42.81 -17.43 -17.88
N HIS A 154 43.33 -16.71 -18.88
CA HIS A 154 44.73 -16.30 -18.98
C HIS A 154 44.99 -14.90 -18.40
N ALA A 155 43.93 -14.17 -18.02
CA ALA A 155 44.02 -12.85 -17.42
C ALA A 155 44.10 -12.94 -15.89
N LEU A 156 45.15 -12.37 -15.30
CA LEU A 156 45.27 -12.21 -13.85
C LEU A 156 44.90 -10.77 -13.47
N PHE A 157 43.83 -10.61 -12.70
CA PHE A 157 43.43 -9.33 -12.15
C PHE A 157 43.99 -9.17 -10.74
N THR A 158 44.59 -8.02 -10.47
CA THR A 158 45.08 -7.63 -9.15
C THR A 158 44.50 -6.27 -8.78
N ASP A 159 44.11 -6.09 -7.53
CA ASP A 159 43.78 -4.78 -6.96
C ASP A 159 44.69 -4.47 -5.77
N GLU A 160 44.71 -3.20 -5.38
CA GLU A 160 45.25 -2.78 -4.10
C GLU A 160 44.09 -2.31 -3.20
N SER A 161 43.98 -2.93 -2.02
CA SER A 161 43.01 -2.52 -1.01
C SER A 161 43.65 -1.65 0.06
N THR A 162 43.17 -0.42 0.24
CA THR A 162 43.63 0.49 1.30
C THR A 162 42.77 0.33 2.55
N PHE A 163 43.38 0.03 3.69
CA PHE A 163 42.69 0.01 4.99
C PHE A 163 42.97 1.32 5.75
N THR A 164 41.95 2.12 5.99
CA THR A 164 42.05 3.34 6.79
C THR A 164 41.47 3.13 8.19
N ARG A 165 41.93 3.91 9.17
CA ARG A 165 41.44 3.85 10.55
C ARG A 165 40.14 4.62 10.77
N GLU A 166 39.70 5.36 9.76
CA GLU A 166 38.46 6.12 9.75
C GLU A 166 37.31 5.18 9.37
N GLY A 167 36.36 4.99 10.29
CA GLY A 167 35.28 4.03 10.11
C GLY A 167 34.44 4.30 8.84
N ASN A 168 33.95 3.22 8.24
CA ASN A 168 33.04 3.31 7.10
C ASN A 168 31.77 4.09 7.46
N SER A 169 31.39 5.05 6.62
CA SER A 169 30.11 5.73 6.75
C SER A 169 28.97 4.72 6.56
N ASN A 170 28.08 4.61 7.56
CA ASN A 170 26.97 3.66 7.53
C ASN A 170 25.93 4.08 6.47
N THR A 171 26.06 3.52 5.26
CA THR A 171 25.17 3.76 4.12
C THR A 171 23.82 3.07 4.26
N HIS A 172 23.65 2.17 5.22
CA HIS A 172 22.40 1.41 5.38
C HIS A 172 21.21 2.30 5.74
N ASN A 173 21.47 3.43 6.40
CA ASN A 173 20.42 4.40 6.78
C ASN A 173 20.21 5.49 5.72
N LEU A 174 21.03 5.52 4.66
CA LEU A 174 20.91 6.50 3.58
C LEU A 174 19.77 6.07 2.66
N HIS A 175 18.72 6.88 2.62
CA HIS A 175 17.54 6.65 1.78
C HIS A 175 17.05 7.98 1.21
N VAL A 176 16.25 7.90 0.15
CA VAL A 176 15.57 9.05 -0.45
C VAL A 176 14.12 8.65 -0.73
N PHE A 177 13.16 9.48 -0.34
CA PHE A 177 11.75 9.28 -0.64
C PHE A 177 11.43 9.72 -2.07
N PHE A 178 10.83 8.83 -2.86
CA PHE A 178 10.27 9.08 -4.19
C PHE A 178 8.92 8.38 -4.36
#